data_AF-A0A949XPF2-F1
#
_entry.id   AF-A0A949XPF2-F1
#
_cell.length_a   1.000
_cell.length_b   1.000
_cell.length_c   1.000
_cell.angle_alpha   90.00
_cell.angle_beta   90.00
_cell.angle_gamma   90.00
#
_symmetry.space_group_name_H-M   'P 1'
#
loop_
_entity.id
_entity.type
_entity.pdbx_description
1 polymer ?
#
loop_
_entity_poly.entity_id
_entity_poly.type
_entity_poly.pdbx_seq_one_letter_code
_entity_poly.pdbx_strand_id
1 'polypeptide(L)'
;MILRPSRSPAETNSSGELPVQNAWRPFLDSQANVSAPYGIVFQSRHSILAGDLARCLEERIFGPLLPDVIAAIARHDFGWDESDERQLKALPDAVPRPFPALGTEETLPSWSKSIALAAAVSPLVEVLVSRHFCLLGAGEPSRTGFVRAETERREAIERALPFPQADLDRWTGALGFCDLLSLYLCAGCTTPAEFPLAHPASPNAGMAPKTVLTWRSGSPVLSPPALKPATEVALSLRLYTRDGASQASESLAWSFGKHGFFQQQGT
;
A
#
# COMPACT_ATOMS: atom_id res chain seq x y z
N MET A 1 8.89 -3.61 -7.04
CA MET A 1 7.84 -2.99 -7.88
C MET A 1 6.53 -3.77 -7.80
N ILE A 2 5.43 -3.15 -8.21
CA ILE A 2 4.11 -3.76 -8.42
C ILE A 2 3.87 -3.89 -9.93
N LEU A 3 3.40 -5.05 -10.34
CA LEU A 3 2.99 -5.30 -11.71
C LEU A 3 1.47 -5.17 -11.83
N ARG A 4 1.01 -4.37 -12.77
CA ARG A 4 -0.41 -4.14 -13.05
C ARG A 4 -0.78 -4.80 -14.38
N PRO A 5 -1.66 -5.81 -14.42
CA PRO A 5 -2.14 -6.37 -15.67
C PRO A 5 -2.83 -5.29 -16.53
N SER A 6 -2.55 -5.23 -17.83
CA SER A 6 -3.20 -4.26 -18.75
C SER A 6 -4.67 -4.56 -19.06
N ARG A 7 -5.35 -5.43 -18.31
CA ARG A 7 -6.73 -5.81 -18.61
C ARG A 7 -7.69 -4.63 -18.38
N SER A 8 -8.55 -4.41 -19.38
CA SER A 8 -9.73 -3.55 -19.22
C SER A 8 -10.65 -4.13 -18.14
N PRO A 9 -11.36 -3.30 -17.34
CA PRO A 9 -12.28 -3.75 -16.30
C PRO A 9 -13.53 -4.51 -16.77
N ALA A 10 -13.58 -4.97 -18.03
CA ALA A 10 -14.75 -5.61 -18.60
C ALA A 10 -14.48 -7.10 -18.88
N GLU A 11 -15.46 -7.92 -18.49
CA GLU A 11 -15.64 -9.33 -18.87
C GLU A 11 -14.89 -10.38 -18.04
N THR A 12 -15.14 -10.41 -16.74
CA THR A 12 -15.58 -11.69 -16.15
C THR A 12 -17.06 -11.57 -15.83
N ASN A 13 -17.89 -11.97 -16.79
CA ASN A 13 -19.29 -12.31 -16.57
C ASN A 13 -19.37 -13.51 -15.60
N SER A 14 -19.21 -13.26 -14.31
CA SER A 14 -19.73 -14.15 -13.28
C SER A 14 -20.86 -13.40 -12.61
N SER A 15 -22.09 -13.76 -12.94
CA SER A 15 -23.34 -13.28 -12.33
C SER A 15 -23.50 -13.74 -10.86
N GLY A 16 -22.41 -14.12 -10.18
CA GLY A 16 -22.37 -14.42 -8.76
C GLY A 16 -21.56 -13.35 -8.03
N GLU A 17 -22.07 -12.89 -6.89
CA GLU A 17 -21.29 -12.04 -5.99
C GLU A 17 -19.99 -12.75 -5.62
N LEU A 18 -18.84 -12.16 -6.00
CA LEU A 18 -17.55 -12.67 -5.58
C LEU A 18 -17.45 -12.55 -4.04
N PRO A 19 -16.97 -13.58 -3.34
CA PRO A 19 -16.83 -13.53 -1.90
C PRO A 19 -15.84 -12.44 -1.47
N VAL A 20 -16.13 -11.77 -0.37
CA VAL A 20 -15.19 -10.84 0.27
C VAL A 20 -14.00 -11.62 0.82
N GLN A 21 -12.78 -11.19 0.46
CA GLN A 21 -11.53 -11.83 0.90
C GLN A 21 -10.62 -10.83 1.60
N ASN A 22 -9.65 -11.31 2.39
CA ASN A 22 -8.59 -10.46 2.90
C ASN A 22 -7.83 -9.80 1.75
N ALA A 23 -7.68 -8.46 1.77
CA ALA A 23 -7.12 -7.70 0.64
C ALA A 23 -5.71 -8.12 0.20
N TRP A 24 -4.91 -8.70 1.12
CA TRP A 24 -3.60 -9.23 0.77
C TRP A 24 -3.67 -10.38 -0.24
N ARG A 25 -4.72 -11.20 -0.17
CA ARG A 25 -4.86 -12.39 -1.03
C ARG A 25 -5.10 -12.02 -2.50
N PRO A 26 -6.11 -11.20 -2.89
CA PRO A 26 -6.26 -10.74 -4.26
C PRO A 26 -5.03 -9.99 -4.78
N PHE A 27 -4.34 -9.23 -3.91
CA PHE A 27 -3.09 -8.60 -4.27
C PHE A 27 -2.03 -9.65 -4.66
N LEU A 28 -1.73 -10.64 -3.81
CA LEU A 28 -0.78 -11.70 -4.15
C LEU A 28 -1.14 -12.47 -5.41
N ASP A 29 -2.42 -12.84 -5.55
CA ASP A 29 -2.91 -13.55 -6.73
C ASP A 29 -2.71 -12.73 -8.02
N SER A 30 -2.89 -11.40 -7.93
CA SER A 30 -2.63 -10.50 -9.06
C SER A 30 -1.15 -10.45 -9.45
N GLN A 31 -0.22 -10.67 -8.51
CA GLN A 31 1.22 -10.59 -8.77
C GLN A 31 1.80 -11.92 -9.29
N ALA A 32 1.15 -13.05 -9.02
CA ALA A 32 1.69 -14.38 -9.34
C ALA A 32 1.71 -14.70 -10.85
N ASN A 33 0.79 -14.15 -11.64
CA ASN A 33 0.56 -14.55 -13.04
C ASN A 33 0.44 -13.37 -14.00
N VAL A 34 1.28 -12.33 -13.84
CA VAL A 34 1.25 -11.18 -14.75
C VAL A 34 1.98 -11.52 -16.05
N SER A 35 1.27 -11.43 -17.17
CA SER A 35 1.84 -11.52 -18.51
C SER A 35 1.76 -10.17 -19.21
N ALA A 36 2.75 -9.86 -20.05
CA ALA A 36 2.75 -8.64 -20.84
C ALA A 36 1.58 -8.61 -21.84
N PRO A 37 0.99 -7.41 -22.12
CA PRO A 37 1.40 -6.11 -21.57
C PRO A 37 0.99 -5.91 -20.11
N TYR A 38 1.84 -5.21 -19.36
CA TYR A 38 1.59 -4.82 -17.97
C TYR A 38 2.13 -3.41 -17.69
N GLY A 39 1.50 -2.73 -16.73
CA GLY A 39 2.05 -1.53 -16.12
C GLY A 39 3.04 -1.87 -15.02
N ILE A 40 4.10 -1.07 -14.88
CA ILE A 40 5.00 -1.12 -13.72
C ILE A 40 4.75 0.09 -12.84
N VAL A 41 4.51 -0.16 -11.56
CA VAL A 41 4.45 0.85 -10.51
C VAL A 41 5.62 0.63 -9.56
N PHE A 42 6.46 1.66 -9.39
CA PHE A 42 7.57 1.63 -8.45
C PHE A 42 7.05 1.64 -7.00
N GLN A 43 7.81 1.07 -6.08
CA GLN A 43 7.52 1.07 -4.64
C GLN A 43 7.62 2.50 -4.02
N SER A 44 8.33 3.44 -4.63
CA SER A 44 8.20 4.85 -4.23
C SER A 44 6.87 5.47 -4.69
N ARG A 45 6.30 4.99 -5.80
CA ARG A 45 5.07 5.57 -6.38
C ARG A 45 3.80 5.11 -5.68
N HIS A 46 3.71 3.83 -5.30
CA HIS A 46 2.57 3.38 -4.47
C HIS A 46 2.63 3.99 -3.05
N SER A 47 3.82 4.20 -2.48
CA SER A 47 3.93 4.85 -1.16
C SER A 47 3.50 6.30 -1.21
N ILE A 48 3.81 7.05 -2.28
CA ILE A 48 3.25 8.40 -2.49
C ILE A 48 1.71 8.35 -2.54
N LEU A 49 1.13 7.42 -3.30
CA LEU A 49 -0.32 7.20 -3.33
C LEU A 49 -0.87 6.89 -1.92
N ALA A 50 -0.17 6.06 -1.12
CA ALA A 50 -0.54 5.78 0.26
C ALA A 50 -0.58 7.06 1.11
N GLY A 51 0.36 7.98 0.90
CA GLY A 51 0.35 9.30 1.52
C GLY A 51 -0.83 10.17 1.09
N ASP A 52 -1.21 10.15 -0.18
CA ASP A 52 -2.38 10.85 -0.69
C ASP A 52 -3.68 10.29 -0.08
N LEU A 53 -3.80 8.97 0.01
CA LEU A 53 -4.88 8.30 0.73
C LEU A 53 -4.92 8.71 2.21
N ALA A 54 -3.76 8.84 2.86
CA ALA A 54 -3.67 9.22 4.26
C ALA A 54 -4.21 10.63 4.54
N ARG A 55 -3.99 11.60 3.65
CA ARG A 55 -4.56 12.96 3.77
C ARG A 55 -6.09 12.95 3.73
N CYS A 56 -6.63 11.96 3.04
CA CYS A 56 -8.05 11.76 2.84
C CYS A 56 -8.69 10.83 3.88
N LEU A 57 -7.95 10.29 4.86
CA LEU A 57 -8.54 9.47 5.92
C LEU A 57 -9.55 10.27 6.76
N GLU A 58 -10.63 9.59 7.14
CA GLU A 58 -11.57 10.08 8.13
C GLU A 58 -10.91 10.06 9.52
N GLU A 59 -10.93 11.18 10.24
CA GLU A 59 -10.26 11.30 11.55
C GLU A 59 -10.81 10.31 12.58
N ARG A 60 -12.07 9.90 12.46
CA ARG A 60 -12.68 8.89 13.35
C ARG A 60 -12.02 7.50 13.27
N ILE A 61 -11.19 7.25 12.25
CA ILE A 61 -10.58 5.93 12.01
C ILE A 61 -9.25 5.80 12.77
N PHE A 62 -8.34 6.76 12.57
CA PHE A 62 -6.98 6.72 13.14
C PHE A 62 -6.63 7.98 13.97
N GLY A 63 -7.62 8.82 14.28
CA GLY A 63 -7.40 10.14 14.86
C GLY A 63 -6.78 11.11 13.84
N PRO A 64 -6.40 12.32 14.30
CA PRO A 64 -5.65 13.25 13.48
C PRO A 64 -4.26 12.71 13.14
N LEU A 65 -3.86 12.87 11.87
CA LEU A 65 -2.53 12.52 11.39
C LEU A 65 -1.68 13.78 11.28
N LEU A 66 -0.52 13.77 11.92
CA LEU A 66 0.45 14.86 11.80
C LEU A 66 1.08 14.88 10.40
N PRO A 67 1.61 16.03 9.94
CA PRO A 67 2.36 16.11 8.68
C PRO A 67 3.46 15.05 8.56
N ASP A 68 4.20 14.80 9.65
CA ASP A 68 5.23 13.77 9.71
C ASP A 68 4.67 12.35 9.58
N VAL A 69 3.48 12.07 10.11
CA VAL A 69 2.84 10.77 9.93
C VAL A 69 2.50 10.57 8.46
N ILE A 70 1.90 11.57 7.81
CA ILE A 70 1.60 11.52 6.38
C ILE A 70 2.90 11.37 5.57
N ALA A 71 3.98 12.05 5.95
CA ALA A 71 5.28 11.93 5.31
C ALA A 71 5.88 10.52 5.46
N ALA A 72 5.73 9.88 6.62
CA ALA A 72 6.14 8.50 6.83
C ALA A 72 5.40 7.55 5.89
N ILE A 73 4.06 7.68 5.80
CA ILE A 73 3.24 6.88 4.89
C ILE A 73 3.64 7.14 3.44
N ALA A 74 3.84 8.40 3.05
CA ALA A 74 4.20 8.80 1.69
C ALA A 74 5.59 8.31 1.23
N ARG A 75 6.47 7.93 2.16
CA ARG A 75 7.91 7.69 1.90
C ARG A 75 8.40 6.33 2.38
N HIS A 76 7.52 5.50 2.94
CA HIS A 76 7.92 4.26 3.62
C HIS A 76 8.72 3.31 2.73
N ASP A 77 8.58 3.40 1.41
CA ASP A 77 9.22 2.51 0.43
C ASP A 77 10.22 3.22 -0.51
N PHE A 78 10.73 4.40 -0.15
CA PHE A 78 11.66 5.12 -1.02
C PHE A 78 13.02 4.42 -1.20
N GLY A 79 13.40 3.52 -0.30
CA GLY A 79 14.64 2.75 -0.40
C GLY A 79 14.64 1.70 -1.51
N TRP A 80 13.50 1.45 -2.16
CA TRP A 80 13.36 0.50 -3.26
C TRP A 80 13.73 1.06 -4.63
N ASP A 81 13.86 2.38 -4.79
CA ASP A 81 14.02 3.02 -6.11
C ASP A 81 15.18 2.43 -6.91
N GLU A 82 16.33 2.19 -6.27
CA GLU A 82 17.48 1.59 -6.96
C GLU A 82 17.19 0.16 -7.45
N SER A 83 16.49 -0.64 -6.65
CA SER A 83 16.11 -2.01 -7.01
C SER A 83 15.11 -2.01 -8.16
N ASP A 84 14.10 -1.14 -8.10
CA ASP A 84 13.09 -1.00 -9.15
C ASP A 84 13.72 -0.49 -10.46
N GLU A 85 14.62 0.49 -10.41
CA GLU A 85 15.37 0.96 -11.59
C GLU A 85 16.27 -0.13 -12.18
N ARG A 86 16.94 -0.92 -11.34
CA ARG A 86 17.82 -2.01 -11.80
C ARG A 86 17.01 -3.07 -12.55
N GLN A 87 15.88 -3.48 -11.98
CA GLN A 87 14.95 -4.40 -12.65
C GLN A 87 14.41 -3.80 -13.95
N LEU A 88 14.12 -2.50 -13.97
CA LEU A 88 13.65 -1.80 -15.16
C LEU A 88 14.68 -1.82 -16.30
N LYS A 89 15.97 -1.60 -15.98
CA LYS A 89 17.07 -1.64 -16.95
C LYS A 89 17.31 -3.05 -17.51
N ALA A 90 16.97 -4.09 -16.75
CA ALA A 90 17.14 -5.49 -17.14
C ALA A 90 15.98 -6.06 -17.97
N LEU A 91 14.89 -5.31 -18.20
CA LEU A 91 13.71 -5.78 -18.91
C LEU A 91 13.94 -6.38 -20.31
N PRO A 92 14.89 -5.90 -21.14
CA PRO A 92 15.18 -6.53 -22.42
C PRO A 92 15.63 -7.99 -22.29
N ASP A 93 16.24 -8.35 -21.16
CA ASP A 93 16.91 -9.63 -20.94
C ASP A 93 16.19 -10.50 -19.89
N ALA A 94 15.31 -9.92 -19.07
CA ALA A 94 14.66 -10.59 -17.95
C ALA A 94 13.25 -10.07 -17.65
N VAL A 95 12.36 -10.98 -17.25
CA VAL A 95 11.02 -10.63 -16.75
C VAL A 95 11.17 -9.96 -15.38
N PRO A 96 10.54 -8.79 -15.14
CA PRO A 96 10.62 -8.13 -13.85
C PRO A 96 9.92 -8.98 -12.79
N ARG A 97 10.48 -9.00 -11.57
CA ARG A 97 9.89 -9.72 -10.45
C ARG A 97 9.11 -8.74 -9.58
N PRO A 98 7.81 -9.01 -9.32
CA PRO A 98 7.05 -8.21 -8.36
C PRO A 98 7.66 -8.38 -6.97
N PHE A 99 7.55 -7.37 -6.11
CA PHE A 99 8.22 -7.39 -4.80
C PHE A 99 7.88 -8.61 -3.92
N PRO A 100 6.67 -9.21 -3.94
CA PRO A 100 6.39 -10.41 -3.14
C PRO A 100 7.17 -11.65 -3.60
N ALA A 101 7.74 -11.63 -4.81
CA ALA A 101 8.58 -12.70 -5.33
C ALA A 101 10.07 -12.53 -4.96
N LEU A 102 10.44 -11.49 -4.21
CA LEU A 102 11.81 -11.22 -3.79
C LEU A 102 12.11 -11.84 -2.42
N GLY A 103 13.29 -12.42 -2.29
CA GLY A 103 13.74 -13.04 -1.05
C GLY A 103 14.16 -12.04 0.03
N THR A 104 14.48 -12.55 1.22
CA THR A 104 14.95 -11.71 2.35
C THR A 104 16.21 -10.91 1.99
N GLU A 105 17.21 -11.52 1.36
CA GLU A 105 18.47 -10.85 0.97
C GLU A 105 18.24 -9.71 -0.04
N GLU A 106 17.18 -9.81 -0.85
CA GLU A 106 16.83 -8.82 -1.86
C GLU A 106 16.00 -7.66 -1.29
N THR A 107 15.27 -7.90 -0.20
CA THR A 107 14.31 -6.94 0.38
C THR A 107 14.88 -6.14 1.54
N LEU A 108 15.70 -6.75 2.42
CA LEU A 108 16.27 -6.06 3.58
C LEU A 108 17.12 -4.82 3.25
N PRO A 109 17.90 -4.78 2.15
CA PRO A 109 18.61 -3.57 1.75
C PRO A 109 17.65 -2.40 1.47
N SER A 110 16.54 -2.66 0.76
CA SER A 110 15.52 -1.65 0.46
C SER A 110 14.81 -1.15 1.72
N TRP A 111 14.51 -2.05 2.66
CA TRP A 111 13.89 -1.69 3.95
C TRP A 111 14.82 -0.81 4.78
N SER A 112 16.07 -1.23 4.94
CA SER A 112 17.09 -0.48 5.69
C SER A 112 17.34 0.89 5.07
N LYS A 113 17.39 0.96 3.73
CA LYS A 113 17.52 2.23 3.01
C LYS A 113 16.30 3.12 3.19
N SER A 114 15.09 2.56 3.19
CA SER A 114 13.87 3.32 3.41
C SER A 114 13.83 3.95 4.81
N ILE A 115 14.24 3.20 5.84
CA ILE A 115 14.37 3.71 7.22
C ILE A 115 15.43 4.82 7.28
N ALA A 116 16.58 4.65 6.64
CA ALA A 116 17.62 5.68 6.61
C ALA A 116 17.16 6.96 5.87
N LEU A 117 16.41 6.83 4.78
CA LEU A 117 15.82 7.98 4.07
C LEU A 117 14.72 8.66 4.89
N ALA A 118 13.98 7.90 5.70
CA ALA A 118 12.99 8.40 6.64
C ALA A 118 13.63 9.19 7.80
N ALA A 119 14.78 8.72 8.32
CA ALA A 119 15.58 9.41 9.33
C ALA A 119 16.02 10.82 8.92
N ALA A 120 16.28 11.04 7.62
CA ALA A 120 16.62 12.35 7.09
C ALA A 120 15.44 13.34 7.06
N VAL A 121 14.20 12.87 7.28
CA VAL A 121 13.00 13.72 7.35
C VAL A 121 12.72 14.15 8.78
N SER A 122 12.48 13.19 9.68
CA SER A 122 12.34 13.45 11.12
C SER A 122 12.44 12.15 11.94
N PRO A 123 12.72 12.23 13.25
CA PRO A 123 12.72 11.06 14.13
C PRO A 123 11.38 10.32 14.18
N LEU A 124 10.24 11.02 14.09
CA LEU A 124 8.93 10.38 14.05
C LEU A 124 8.73 9.60 12.74
N VAL A 125 9.15 10.18 11.60
CA VAL A 125 9.07 9.54 10.29
C VAL A 125 9.90 8.26 10.27
N GLU A 126 11.11 8.32 10.78
CA GLU A 126 11.99 7.16 10.95
C GLU A 126 11.36 6.04 11.79
N VAL A 127 10.83 6.40 12.97
CA VAL A 127 10.20 5.46 13.88
C VAL A 127 9.04 4.74 13.22
N LEU A 128 8.15 5.46 12.54
CA LEU A 128 6.96 4.86 11.92
C LEU A 128 7.31 3.92 10.76
N VAL A 129 8.29 4.28 9.92
CA VAL A 129 8.77 3.42 8.83
C VAL A 129 9.50 2.18 9.38
N SER A 130 10.28 2.35 10.44
CA SER A 130 10.92 1.25 11.16
C SER A 130 9.89 0.28 11.75
N ARG A 131 8.84 0.78 12.42
CA ARG A 131 7.75 -0.04 12.97
C ARG A 131 7.04 -0.86 11.89
N HIS A 132 6.76 -0.23 10.76
CA HIS A 132 6.14 -0.89 9.60
C HIS A 132 6.97 -2.10 9.14
N PHE A 133 8.26 -1.92 8.86
CA PHE A 133 9.10 -3.04 8.42
C PHE A 133 9.36 -4.10 9.50
N CYS A 134 9.44 -3.71 10.77
CA CYS A 134 9.49 -4.69 11.87
C CYS A 134 8.22 -5.55 11.93
N LEU A 135 7.03 -4.97 11.71
CA LEU A 135 5.78 -5.73 11.64
C LEU A 135 5.73 -6.64 10.41
N LEU A 136 6.17 -6.17 9.24
CA LEU A 136 6.24 -7.00 8.03
C LEU A 136 7.25 -8.15 8.15
N GLY A 137 8.35 -7.94 8.87
CA GLY A 137 9.34 -8.98 9.13
C GLY A 137 8.99 -9.90 10.30
N ALA A 138 7.97 -9.55 11.11
CA ALA A 138 7.59 -10.35 12.25
C ALA A 138 7.00 -11.70 11.79
N GLY A 139 7.48 -12.79 12.38
CA GLY A 139 7.02 -14.15 12.05
C GLY A 139 7.77 -14.83 10.91
N GLU A 140 8.68 -14.13 10.21
CA GLU A 140 9.58 -14.74 9.23
C GLU A 140 10.95 -15.06 9.85
N PRO A 141 11.34 -16.35 10.00
CA PRO A 141 12.59 -16.72 10.66
C PRO A 141 13.82 -16.04 10.06
N SER A 142 13.86 -15.90 8.73
CA SER A 142 14.95 -15.24 7.99
C SER A 142 15.10 -13.75 8.31
N ARG A 143 14.07 -13.10 8.85
CA ARG A 143 14.05 -11.67 9.18
C ARG A 143 14.23 -11.37 10.67
N THR A 144 14.28 -12.39 11.53
CA THR A 144 14.40 -12.24 12.99
C THR A 144 15.58 -11.36 13.40
N GLY A 145 16.74 -11.53 12.74
CA GLY A 145 17.94 -10.73 13.02
C GLY A 145 17.75 -9.24 12.74
N PHE A 146 17.10 -8.91 11.61
CA PHE A 146 16.74 -7.54 11.26
C PHE A 146 15.74 -6.96 12.26
N VAL A 147 14.64 -7.69 12.53
CA VAL A 147 13.58 -7.22 13.45
C VAL A 147 14.13 -6.91 14.84
N ARG A 148 15.00 -7.78 15.38
CA ARG A 148 15.63 -7.57 16.68
C ARG A 148 16.51 -6.33 16.68
N ALA A 149 17.47 -6.24 15.75
CA ALA A 149 18.41 -5.12 15.68
C ALA A 149 17.69 -3.78 15.47
N GLU A 150 16.68 -3.77 14.60
CA GLU A 150 15.93 -2.56 14.29
C GLU A 150 15.00 -2.14 15.44
N THR A 151 14.43 -3.09 16.17
CA THR A 151 13.66 -2.79 17.39
C THR A 151 14.55 -2.18 18.47
N GLU A 152 15.70 -2.80 18.77
CA GLU A 152 16.66 -2.29 19.76
C GLU A 152 17.12 -0.86 19.41
N ARG A 153 17.42 -0.61 18.13
CA ARG A 153 17.83 0.71 17.62
C ARG A 153 16.69 1.74 17.75
N ARG A 154 15.48 1.38 17.33
CA ARG A 154 14.31 2.28 17.30
C ARG A 154 13.85 2.66 18.71
N GLU A 155 13.88 1.74 19.66
CA GLU A 155 13.35 1.93 21.01
C GLU A 155 13.93 3.17 21.73
N ALA A 156 15.21 3.46 21.54
CA ALA A 156 15.84 4.64 22.14
C ALA A 156 15.27 5.95 21.56
N ILE A 157 14.98 5.96 20.25
CA ILE A 157 14.40 7.11 19.55
C ILE A 157 12.93 7.26 19.95
N GLU A 158 12.17 6.17 19.98
CA GLU A 158 10.77 6.15 20.42
C GLU A 158 10.60 6.73 21.83
N ARG A 159 11.46 6.35 22.79
CA ARG A 159 11.42 6.89 24.16
C ARG A 159 11.70 8.39 24.24
N ALA A 160 12.41 8.95 23.26
CA ALA A 160 12.73 10.37 23.21
C ALA A 160 11.65 11.21 22.49
N LEU A 161 10.71 10.57 21.79
CA LEU A 161 9.61 11.26 21.13
C LEU A 161 8.59 11.79 22.16
N PRO A 162 8.00 12.98 21.94
CA PRO A 162 7.01 13.56 22.83
C PRO A 162 5.59 12.98 22.62
N PHE A 163 5.49 11.75 22.09
CA PHE A 163 4.22 11.13 21.71
C PHE A 163 3.93 9.90 22.57
N PRO A 164 2.68 9.73 23.04
CA PRO A 164 2.26 8.51 23.71
C PRO A 164 2.41 7.27 22.81
N GLN A 165 2.61 6.11 23.42
CA GLN A 165 2.71 4.84 22.70
C GLN A 165 1.46 4.53 21.84
N ALA A 166 0.27 4.86 22.37
CA ALA A 166 -0.99 4.69 21.65
C ALA A 166 -1.07 5.53 20.36
N ASP A 167 -0.38 6.67 20.32
CA ASP A 167 -0.28 7.53 19.13
C ASP A 167 0.60 6.87 18.07
N LEU A 168 1.76 6.37 18.47
CA LEU A 168 2.63 5.62 17.59
C LEU A 168 1.93 4.37 17.03
N ASP A 169 1.18 3.65 17.87
CA ASP A 169 0.45 2.44 17.47
C ASP A 169 -0.63 2.73 16.43
N ARG A 170 -1.48 3.73 16.66
CA ARG A 170 -2.52 4.08 15.68
C ARG A 170 -1.94 4.64 14.38
N TRP A 171 -0.85 5.41 14.44
CA TRP A 171 -0.20 5.96 13.24
C TRP A 171 0.52 4.87 12.43
N THR A 172 1.13 3.89 13.08
CA THR A 172 1.62 2.66 12.41
C THR A 172 0.46 1.88 11.81
N GLY A 173 -0.69 1.83 12.49
CA GLY A 173 -1.92 1.27 11.95
C GLY A 173 -2.39 1.95 10.66
N ALA A 174 -2.42 3.28 10.66
CA ALA A 174 -2.77 4.08 9.48
C ALA A 174 -1.80 3.82 8.31
N LEU A 175 -0.49 3.72 8.60
CA LEU A 175 0.51 3.40 7.59
C LEU A 175 0.24 2.05 6.94
N GLY A 176 0.09 0.99 7.73
CA GLY A 176 -0.17 -0.34 7.18
C GLY A 176 -1.50 -0.45 6.43
N PHE A 177 -2.54 0.27 6.85
CA PHE A 177 -3.80 0.36 6.13
C PHE A 177 -3.63 1.03 4.76
N CYS A 178 -3.00 2.21 4.73
CA CYS A 178 -2.78 2.98 3.50
C CYS A 178 -1.83 2.27 2.52
N ASP A 179 -0.80 1.60 3.03
CA ASP A 179 0.09 0.74 2.25
C ASP A 179 -0.71 -0.34 1.52
N LEU A 180 -1.44 -1.19 2.25
CA LEU A 180 -2.23 -2.27 1.65
C LEU A 180 -3.29 -1.77 0.67
N LEU A 181 -3.98 -0.67 0.99
CA LEU A 181 -4.95 -0.07 0.08
C LEU A 181 -4.28 0.42 -1.21
N SER A 182 -3.12 1.08 -1.11
CA SER A 182 -2.37 1.55 -2.28
C SER A 182 -1.89 0.39 -3.15
N LEU A 183 -1.37 -0.68 -2.54
CA LEU A 183 -0.95 -1.91 -3.22
C LEU A 183 -2.09 -2.54 -4.02
N TYR A 184 -3.25 -2.69 -3.38
CA TYR A 184 -4.45 -3.26 -3.98
C TYR A 184 -4.91 -2.44 -5.20
N LEU A 185 -4.95 -1.11 -5.09
CA LEU A 185 -5.31 -0.22 -6.19
C LEU A 185 -4.29 -0.27 -7.35
N CYS A 186 -2.99 -0.20 -7.02
CA CYS A 186 -1.90 -0.24 -7.99
C CYS A 186 -1.91 -1.53 -8.81
N ALA A 187 -2.14 -2.66 -8.15
CA ALA A 187 -2.26 -3.98 -8.77
C ALA A 187 -3.49 -4.13 -9.70
N GLY A 188 -4.46 -3.21 -9.61
CA GLY A 188 -5.67 -3.25 -10.43
C GLY A 188 -6.68 -4.28 -9.95
N CYS A 189 -6.62 -4.66 -8.68
CA CYS A 189 -7.56 -5.59 -8.08
C CYS A 189 -8.98 -5.00 -8.07
N THR A 190 -9.97 -5.80 -8.47
CA THR A 190 -11.40 -5.42 -8.45
C THR A 190 -12.28 -6.33 -7.60
N THR A 191 -11.73 -7.40 -7.05
CA THR A 191 -12.45 -8.36 -6.20
C THR A 191 -12.81 -7.75 -4.84
N PRO A 192 -14.07 -7.82 -4.37
CA PRO A 192 -14.43 -7.34 -3.03
C PRO A 192 -13.43 -7.79 -1.94
N ALA A 193 -12.93 -6.84 -1.17
CA ALA A 193 -11.81 -7.10 -0.26
C ALA A 193 -11.97 -6.40 1.08
N GLU A 194 -11.68 -7.11 2.17
CA GLU A 194 -11.62 -6.55 3.52
C GLU A 194 -10.23 -6.00 3.85
N PHE A 195 -10.22 -4.83 4.49
CA PHE A 195 -9.04 -4.14 4.99
C PHE A 195 -9.20 -3.92 6.49
N PRO A 196 -8.25 -4.40 7.33
CA PRO A 196 -8.26 -4.08 8.74
C PRO A 196 -7.96 -2.58 8.94
N LEU A 197 -8.70 -1.92 9.81
CA LEU A 197 -8.42 -0.55 10.27
C LEU A 197 -7.30 -0.57 11.33
N ALA A 198 -6.19 -1.22 10.96
CA ALA A 198 -4.97 -1.45 11.71
C ALA A 198 -3.86 -1.85 10.72
N HIS A 199 -2.65 -2.07 11.23
CA HIS A 199 -1.57 -2.58 10.39
C HIS A 199 -1.86 -4.06 10.04
N PRO A 200 -1.89 -4.48 8.76
CA PRO A 200 -2.33 -5.82 8.37
C PRO A 200 -1.43 -6.95 8.87
N ALA A 201 -0.13 -6.68 9.07
CA ALA A 201 0.81 -7.63 9.68
C ALA A 201 0.83 -7.60 11.23
N SER A 202 0.00 -6.77 11.88
CA SER A 202 -0.10 -6.80 13.34
C SER A 202 -0.77 -8.09 13.81
N PRO A 203 -0.32 -8.71 14.92
CA PRO A 203 -1.02 -9.84 15.53
C PRO A 203 -2.50 -9.58 15.84
N ASN A 204 -2.85 -8.31 16.09
CA ASN A 204 -4.21 -7.90 16.42
C ASN A 204 -5.06 -7.53 15.19
N ALA A 205 -4.51 -7.62 13.96
CA ALA A 205 -5.22 -7.20 12.75
C ALA A 205 -6.53 -7.96 12.52
N GLY A 206 -6.59 -9.24 12.91
CA GLY A 206 -7.80 -10.07 12.80
C GLY A 206 -8.95 -9.63 13.72
N MET A 207 -8.65 -8.91 14.80
CA MET A 207 -9.62 -8.37 15.75
C MET A 207 -9.96 -6.90 15.51
N ALA A 208 -9.21 -6.22 14.65
CA ALA A 208 -9.44 -4.82 14.33
C ALA A 208 -10.78 -4.65 13.59
N PRO A 209 -11.48 -3.51 13.78
CA PRO A 209 -12.56 -3.11 12.89
C PRO A 209 -12.09 -3.17 11.42
N LYS A 210 -12.99 -3.50 10.50
CA LYS A 210 -12.66 -3.65 9.09
C LYS A 210 -13.50 -2.72 8.23
N THR A 211 -12.96 -2.35 7.08
CA THR A 211 -13.72 -1.77 5.98
C THR A 211 -13.63 -2.69 4.76
N VAL A 212 -14.71 -2.78 4.00
CA VAL A 212 -14.76 -3.57 2.77
C VAL A 212 -14.73 -2.64 1.58
N LEU A 213 -13.75 -2.84 0.69
CA LEU A 213 -13.72 -2.20 -0.61
C LEU A 213 -14.53 -3.03 -1.61
N THR A 214 -15.50 -2.38 -2.23
CA THR A 214 -16.28 -2.91 -3.36
C THR A 214 -16.20 -1.94 -4.53
N TRP A 215 -16.59 -2.38 -5.73
CA TRP A 215 -16.58 -1.56 -6.93
C TRP A 215 -18.00 -1.30 -7.41
N ARG A 216 -18.36 -0.02 -7.59
CA ARG A 216 -19.68 0.41 -8.08
C ARG A 216 -19.50 1.33 -9.27
N SER A 217 -19.99 0.91 -10.43
CA SER A 217 -19.84 1.65 -11.70
C SER A 217 -18.38 2.07 -11.97
N GLY A 218 -17.44 1.15 -11.73
CA GLY A 218 -16.00 1.39 -11.91
C GLY A 218 -15.32 2.22 -10.81
N SER A 219 -16.04 2.69 -9.80
CA SER A 219 -15.48 3.46 -8.68
C SER A 219 -15.36 2.63 -7.40
N PRO A 220 -14.24 2.73 -6.65
CA PRO A 220 -14.09 2.04 -5.37
C PRO A 220 -14.96 2.67 -4.28
N VAL A 221 -15.56 1.83 -3.44
CA VAL A 221 -16.41 2.21 -2.31
C VAL A 221 -16.01 1.44 -1.08
N LEU A 222 -15.66 2.16 0.00
CA LEU A 222 -15.32 1.61 1.30
C LEU A 222 -16.54 1.62 2.22
N SER A 223 -16.87 0.46 2.82
CA SER A 223 -17.99 0.31 3.76
C SER A 223 -17.57 -0.48 5.01
N PRO A 224 -17.61 0.11 6.21
CA PRO A 224 -17.90 1.53 6.49
C PRO A 224 -16.88 2.48 5.85
N PRO A 225 -17.24 3.76 5.58
CA PRO A 225 -16.32 4.73 4.99
C PRO A 225 -15.09 4.97 5.88
N ALA A 226 -13.90 4.81 5.29
CA ALA A 226 -12.62 5.13 5.93
C ALA A 226 -11.92 6.36 5.33
N LEU A 227 -12.37 6.81 4.15
CA LEU A 227 -11.89 8.02 3.47
C LEU A 227 -13.00 9.06 3.44
N LYS A 228 -12.61 10.34 3.45
CA LYS A 228 -13.48 11.51 3.30
C LYS A 228 -14.30 11.40 2.01
N PRO A 229 -15.54 11.89 1.98
CA PRO A 229 -16.34 11.93 0.75
C PRO A 229 -15.62 12.66 -0.39
N ALA A 230 -15.89 12.26 -1.63
CA ALA A 230 -15.30 12.86 -2.83
C ALA A 230 -13.76 12.85 -2.86
N THR A 231 -13.13 11.88 -2.20
CA THR A 231 -11.67 11.69 -2.29
C THR A 231 -11.27 11.30 -3.71
N GLU A 232 -10.31 12.02 -4.27
CA GLU A 232 -9.70 11.73 -5.56
C GLU A 232 -8.20 11.53 -5.39
N VAL A 233 -7.69 10.42 -5.91
CA VAL A 233 -6.26 10.10 -5.89
C VAL A 233 -5.84 9.54 -7.24
N ALA A 234 -4.60 9.80 -7.63
CA ALA A 234 -4.08 9.39 -8.94
C ALA A 234 -2.59 9.07 -8.86
N LEU A 235 -2.12 8.22 -9.78
CA LEU A 235 -0.71 7.97 -9.98
C LEU A 235 -0.42 7.69 -11.46
N SER A 236 0.79 8.00 -11.91
CA SER A 236 1.25 7.64 -13.25
C SER A 236 2.06 6.35 -13.21
N LEU A 237 1.77 5.44 -14.13
CA LEU A 237 2.56 4.23 -14.36
C LEU A 237 3.20 4.25 -15.74
N ARG A 238 4.21 3.40 -15.93
CA ARG A 238 4.81 3.16 -17.24
C ARG A 238 4.32 1.83 -17.78
N LEU A 239 3.94 1.81 -19.06
CA LEU A 239 3.44 0.61 -19.74
C LEU A 239 4.57 -0.17 -20.41
N TYR A 240 4.57 -1.49 -20.24
CA TYR A 240 5.59 -2.39 -20.77
C TYR A 240 4.94 -3.50 -21.60
N THR A 241 5.53 -3.75 -22.76
CA THR A 241 5.14 -4.83 -23.67
C THR A 241 6.24 -5.90 -23.69
N ARG A 242 5.99 -7.03 -24.37
CA ARG A 242 7.02 -8.07 -24.54
C ARG A 242 8.24 -7.59 -25.32
N ASP A 243 8.06 -6.60 -26.18
CA ASP A 243 9.12 -6.06 -27.05
C ASP A 243 9.91 -4.93 -26.38
N GLY A 244 9.67 -4.67 -25.08
CA GLY A 244 10.36 -3.69 -24.26
C GLY A 244 9.45 -2.62 -23.66
N ALA A 245 10.08 -1.60 -23.09
CA ALA A 245 9.37 -0.45 -22.53
C ALA A 245 8.65 0.33 -23.64
N SER A 246 7.35 0.54 -23.51
CA SER A 246 6.73 1.64 -24.24
C SER A 246 7.13 2.95 -23.53
N GLN A 247 7.41 4.02 -24.28
CA GLN A 247 7.55 5.35 -23.66
C GLN A 247 6.19 5.90 -23.16
N ALA A 248 5.10 5.16 -23.32
CA ALA A 248 3.78 5.58 -22.89
C ALA A 248 3.67 5.50 -21.36
N SER A 249 3.35 6.63 -20.76
CA SER A 249 2.86 6.73 -19.40
C SER A 249 1.33 6.72 -19.39
N GLU A 250 0.74 5.93 -18.50
CA GLU A 250 -0.70 5.93 -18.26
C GLU A 250 -0.99 6.55 -16.89
N SER A 251 -2.03 7.38 -16.81
CA SER A 251 -2.51 7.91 -15.54
C SER A 251 -3.63 7.03 -15.00
N LEU A 252 -3.46 6.50 -13.80
CA LEU A 252 -4.52 5.87 -13.03
C LEU A 252 -5.15 6.90 -12.11
N ALA A 253 -6.46 6.88 -11.98
CA ALA A 253 -7.19 7.73 -11.06
C ALA A 253 -8.36 6.96 -10.42
N TRP A 254 -8.62 7.26 -9.16
CA TRP A 254 -9.73 6.69 -8.39
C TRP A 254 -10.50 7.80 -7.70
N SER A 255 -11.83 7.75 -7.80
CA SER A 255 -12.75 8.62 -7.08
C SER A 255 -13.55 7.80 -6.08
N PHE A 256 -13.42 8.10 -4.80
CA PHE A 256 -14.19 7.48 -3.73
C PHE A 256 -15.44 8.31 -3.41
N GLY A 257 -16.58 7.65 -3.26
CA GLY A 257 -17.79 8.28 -2.72
C GLY A 257 -18.59 9.18 -3.69
N LYS A 258 -18.33 9.12 -5.00
CA LYS A 258 -19.22 9.74 -6.01
C LYS A 258 -20.45 8.87 -6.29
N HIS A 259 -21.33 8.69 -5.32
CA HIS A 259 -22.70 8.20 -5.59
C HIS A 259 -23.69 9.03 -4.78
N GLY A 260 -24.58 9.70 -5.51
CA GLY A 260 -25.55 10.65 -4.97
C GLY A 260 -26.46 10.03 -3.93
N PHE A 261 -26.78 10.83 -2.92
CA PHE A 261 -28.01 10.69 -2.15
C PHE A 261 -29.18 10.62 -3.14
N PHE A 262 -29.67 9.43 -3.46
CA PHE A 262 -31.08 9.31 -3.83
C PHE A 262 -31.86 9.57 -2.55
N GLN A 263 -32.33 10.81 -2.38
CA GLN A 263 -33.46 11.09 -1.51
C GLN A 263 -34.59 10.17 -1.98
N GLN A 264 -34.97 9.18 -1.17
CA GLN A 264 -36.32 8.65 -1.23
C GLN A 264 -37.24 9.82 -0.85
N GLN A 265 -37.81 10.48 -1.85
CA GLN A 265 -39.03 11.25 -1.63
C GLN A 265 -40.12 10.24 -1.28
N GLY A 266 -40.50 10.24 -0.01
CA GLY A 266 -41.69 9.54 0.45
C GLY A 266 -42.91 10.16 -0.23
N THR A 267 -43.68 9.31 -0.90
CA THR A 267 -45.09 9.54 -1.20
C THR A 267 -45.94 9.18 0.01
#